data_AF-M2YHI7-F1
#
_entry.id   AF-M2YHI7-F1
#
_cell.length_a   1.000
_cell.length_b   1.000
_cell.length_c   1.000
_cell.angle_alpha   90.00
_cell.angle_beta   90.00
_cell.angle_gamma   90.00
#
_symmetry.space_group_name_H-M   'P 1'
#
loop_
_entity.id
_entity.type
_entity.pdbx_description
1 polymer ?
#
loop_
_entity_poly.entity_id
_entity_poly.type
_entity_poly.pdbx_seq_one_letter_code
_entity_poly.pdbx_strand_id
1 'polypeptide(L)'
;MSGPIVVAWTLTAVFAALVLPCVLRLVRLDYGRQGAAVRNGDLAELLLVVAMVAMLSPVGGPIPAAGWQAVLALTAGWFAVSWWKGRRSGHASCGHHAVSATAMLFMVTFMPHSEVSHGPWLVMSGPGGTSALWLSLIFGAVAAYFAVDAVRAGVLAARGAGDSGQTSRRVCRVIMGLGMGYMLLGAAV
;
A
#
# COMPACT_ATOMS: atom_id res chain seq x y z
N MET A 1 -15.41 23.97 3.88
CA MET A 1 -14.76 22.74 4.37
C MET A 1 -13.93 22.14 3.24
N SER A 2 -12.71 22.66 3.01
CA SER A 2 -11.87 22.28 1.86
C SER A 2 -10.63 21.45 2.25
N GLY A 3 -10.36 21.30 3.56
CA GLY A 3 -9.21 20.55 4.06
C GLY A 3 -9.17 19.09 3.60
N PRO A 4 -10.25 18.30 3.77
CA PRO A 4 -10.25 16.88 3.40
C PRO A 4 -9.98 16.63 1.91
N ILE A 5 -10.51 17.49 1.03
CA ILE A 5 -10.31 17.37 -0.43
C ILE A 5 -8.92 17.76 -0.87
N VAL A 6 -8.33 18.80 -0.28
CA VAL A 6 -6.94 19.19 -0.57
C VAL A 6 -5.98 18.09 -0.15
N VAL A 7 -6.18 17.47 1.02
CA VAL A 7 -5.34 16.36 1.49
C VAL A 7 -5.41 15.16 0.54
N ALA A 8 -6.60 14.76 0.11
CA ALA A 8 -6.74 13.63 -0.79
C ALA A 8 -6.15 13.88 -2.18
N TRP A 9 -6.32 15.08 -2.74
CA TRP A 9 -5.64 15.46 -3.98
C TRP A 9 -4.13 15.46 -3.84
N THR A 10 -3.61 15.95 -2.71
CA THR A 10 -2.17 15.96 -2.42
C THR A 10 -1.63 14.54 -2.33
N LEU A 11 -2.29 13.66 -1.57
CA LEU A 11 -1.89 12.26 -1.43
C LEU A 11 -2.00 11.51 -2.76
N THR A 12 -3.07 11.74 -3.52
CA THR A 12 -3.26 11.18 -4.87
C THR A 12 -2.10 11.59 -5.79
N ALA A 13 -1.74 12.87 -5.81
CA ALA A 13 -0.63 13.38 -6.60
C ALA A 13 0.71 12.76 -6.18
N VAL A 14 0.95 12.63 -4.87
CA VAL A 14 2.16 11.99 -4.33
C VAL A 14 2.25 10.52 -4.76
N PHE A 15 1.19 9.73 -4.62
CA PHE A 15 1.21 8.32 -5.04
C PHE A 15 1.26 8.18 -6.56
N ALA A 16 0.59 9.04 -7.32
CA ALA A 16 0.71 9.08 -8.77
C ALA A 16 2.16 9.37 -9.19
N ALA A 17 2.86 10.27 -8.50
CA ALA A 17 4.27 10.53 -8.75
C ALA A 17 5.17 9.32 -8.47
N LEU A 18 4.80 8.41 -7.57
CA LEU A 18 5.53 7.16 -7.31
C LEU A 18 5.35 6.11 -8.42
N VAL A 19 4.32 6.20 -9.25
CA VAL A 19 4.13 5.30 -10.40
C VAL A 19 5.32 5.41 -11.35
N LEU A 20 5.81 6.62 -11.59
CA LEU A 20 6.93 6.87 -12.50
C LEU A 20 8.21 6.12 -12.11
N PRO A 21 8.79 6.26 -10.90
CA PRO A 21 9.98 5.49 -10.53
C PRO A 21 9.71 3.98 -10.52
N CYS A 22 8.51 3.51 -10.17
CA CYS A 22 8.16 2.09 -10.22
C CYS A 22 8.20 1.54 -11.66
N VAL A 23 7.59 2.25 -12.62
CA VAL A 23 7.62 1.89 -14.04
C VAL A 23 9.04 1.97 -14.60
N LEU A 24 9.79 3.02 -14.25
CA LEU A 24 11.18 3.17 -14.69
C LEU A 24 12.06 2.02 -14.20
N ARG A 25 11.88 1.55 -12.95
CA ARG A 25 12.58 0.34 -12.46
C ARG A 25 12.21 -0.87 -13.31
N LEU A 26 10.92 -1.07 -13.57
CA LEU A 26 10.40 -2.22 -14.31
C LEU A 26 10.87 -2.29 -15.76
N VAL A 27 11.16 -1.14 -16.38
CA VAL A 27 11.59 -1.06 -17.79
C VAL A 27 13.12 -0.98 -17.92
N ARG A 28 13.83 -0.35 -16.97
CA ARG A 28 15.26 -0.06 -17.10
C ARG A 28 16.18 -1.02 -16.35
N LEU A 29 15.69 -1.77 -15.37
CA LEU A 29 16.53 -2.72 -14.63
C LEU A 29 16.64 -4.04 -15.40
N ASP A 30 17.85 -4.60 -15.42
CA ASP A 30 18.11 -5.91 -15.98
C ASP A 30 17.71 -7.02 -15.00
N TYR A 31 16.48 -7.51 -15.16
CA TYR A 31 15.94 -8.62 -14.38
C TYR A 31 16.47 -10.00 -14.79
N GLY A 32 17.16 -10.12 -15.93
CA GLY A 32 17.91 -11.32 -16.27
C GLY A 32 19.03 -11.56 -15.28
N ARG A 33 19.73 -10.48 -14.89
CA ARG A 33 20.76 -10.52 -13.85
C ARG A 33 20.20 -10.46 -12.43
N GLN A 34 19.16 -9.66 -12.18
CA GLN A 34 18.61 -9.45 -10.83
C GLN A 34 17.63 -10.54 -10.38
N GLY A 35 17.09 -11.32 -11.31
CA GLY A 35 16.19 -12.44 -11.04
C GLY A 35 14.71 -12.09 -10.97
N ALA A 36 13.86 -13.11 -11.20
CA ALA A 36 12.41 -12.96 -11.27
C ALA A 36 11.77 -12.50 -9.96
N ALA A 37 12.33 -12.86 -8.80
CA ALA A 37 11.82 -12.43 -7.50
C ALA A 37 11.88 -10.90 -7.33
N VAL A 38 12.95 -10.28 -7.84
CA VAL A 38 13.17 -8.83 -7.78
C VAL A 38 12.17 -8.10 -8.68
N ARG A 39 11.91 -8.63 -9.88
CA ARG A 39 10.87 -8.13 -10.81
C ARG A 39 9.47 -8.21 -10.20
N ASN A 40 9.15 -9.34 -9.58
CA ASN A 40 7.85 -9.55 -8.94
C ASN A 40 7.64 -8.55 -7.80
N GLY A 41 8.68 -8.25 -7.00
CA GLY A 41 8.62 -7.21 -5.97
C GLY A 41 8.35 -5.81 -6.54
N ASP A 42 9.05 -5.41 -7.62
CA ASP A 42 8.80 -4.12 -8.27
C ASP A 42 7.39 -4.04 -8.88
N LEU A 43 6.90 -5.13 -9.47
CA LEU A 43 5.54 -5.21 -10.01
C LEU A 43 4.51 -5.08 -8.88
N ALA A 44 4.73 -5.75 -7.74
CA ALA A 44 3.84 -5.64 -6.58
C ALA A 44 3.82 -4.22 -6.02
N GLU A 45 4.97 -3.58 -5.92
CA GLU A 45 5.07 -2.20 -5.48
C GLU A 45 4.28 -1.27 -6.41
N LEU A 46 4.44 -1.41 -7.73
CA LEU A 46 3.65 -0.68 -8.72
C LEU A 46 2.15 -0.92 -8.55
N LEU A 47 1.71 -2.18 -8.43
CA LEU A 47 0.30 -2.53 -8.26
C LEU A 47 -0.29 -1.92 -6.99
N LEU A 48 0.45 -1.97 -5.87
CA LEU A 48 0.04 -1.37 -4.61
C LEU A 48 -0.04 0.16 -4.71
N VAL A 49 0.92 0.83 -5.33
CA VAL A 49 0.87 2.28 -5.57
C VAL A 49 -0.36 2.66 -6.39
N VAL A 50 -0.64 1.93 -7.49
CA VAL A 50 -1.81 2.21 -8.33
C VAL A 50 -3.11 1.99 -7.54
N ALA A 51 -3.18 0.94 -6.72
CA ALA A 51 -4.33 0.71 -5.86
C ALA A 51 -4.49 1.84 -4.80
N MET A 52 -3.40 2.37 -4.24
CA MET A 52 -3.44 3.53 -3.33
C MET A 52 -3.96 4.79 -4.05
N VAL A 53 -3.55 5.03 -5.29
CA VAL A 53 -4.09 6.11 -6.14
C VAL A 53 -5.57 5.90 -6.36
N ALA A 54 -6.00 4.68 -6.71
CA ALA A 54 -7.40 4.37 -6.96
C ALA A 54 -8.28 4.57 -5.72
N MET A 55 -7.77 4.25 -4.53
CA MET A 55 -8.49 4.44 -3.26
C MET A 55 -8.64 5.91 -2.85
N LEU A 56 -7.70 6.78 -3.23
CA LEU A 56 -7.69 8.19 -2.81
C LEU A 56 -8.15 9.17 -3.88
N SER A 57 -8.14 8.76 -5.15
CA SER A 57 -8.44 9.65 -6.27
C SER A 57 -9.85 10.21 -6.12
N PRO A 58 -9.99 11.54 -6.00
CA PRO A 58 -11.32 12.17 -5.87
C PRO A 58 -12.16 12.03 -7.14
N VAL A 59 -11.54 11.64 -8.26
CA VAL A 59 -12.16 11.50 -9.59
C VAL A 59 -12.52 10.04 -9.89
N GLY A 60 -12.50 9.15 -8.90
CA GLY A 60 -12.84 7.74 -9.10
C GLY A 60 -14.22 7.55 -9.73
N GLY A 61 -14.24 7.22 -11.02
CA GLY A 61 -15.43 6.64 -11.68
C GLY A 61 -15.78 5.28 -11.04
N PRO A 62 -16.83 4.59 -11.50
CA PRO A 62 -17.21 3.28 -10.96
C PRO A 62 -16.14 2.24 -11.33
N ILE A 63 -15.04 2.19 -10.58
CA ILE A 63 -14.10 1.09 -10.67
C ILE A 63 -14.73 -0.06 -9.87
N PRO A 64 -15.00 -1.22 -10.49
CA PRO A 64 -15.65 -2.32 -9.77
C PRO A 64 -14.78 -2.71 -8.58
N ALA A 65 -15.32 -2.57 -7.37
CA ALA A 65 -14.64 -2.99 -6.14
C ALA A 65 -14.14 -4.44 -6.25
N ALA A 66 -14.94 -5.30 -6.91
CA ALA A 66 -14.59 -6.69 -7.22
C ALA A 66 -13.26 -6.84 -8.01
N GLY A 67 -12.96 -5.92 -8.94
CA GLY A 67 -11.72 -5.95 -9.71
C GLY A 67 -10.49 -5.71 -8.84
N TRP A 68 -10.53 -4.68 -7.99
CA TRP A 68 -9.45 -4.40 -7.04
C TRP A 68 -9.35 -5.46 -5.95
N GLN A 69 -10.47 -5.97 -5.45
CA GLN A 69 -10.49 -7.08 -4.50
C GLN A 69 -9.80 -8.31 -5.07
N ALA A 70 -10.09 -8.69 -6.32
CA ALA A 70 -9.45 -9.81 -6.98
C ALA A 70 -7.94 -9.58 -7.13
N VAL A 71 -7.51 -8.42 -7.62
CA VAL A 71 -6.09 -8.08 -7.79
C VAL A 71 -5.36 -8.10 -6.45
N LEU A 72 -5.93 -7.51 -5.40
CA LEU A 72 -5.33 -7.45 -4.06
C LEU A 72 -5.32 -8.82 -3.39
N ALA A 73 -6.37 -9.64 -3.54
CA ALA A 73 -6.42 -11.00 -3.02
C ALA A 73 -5.39 -11.91 -3.70
N LEU A 74 -5.27 -11.83 -5.03
CA LEU A 74 -4.25 -12.57 -5.78
C LEU A 74 -2.84 -12.13 -5.37
N THR A 75 -2.61 -10.82 -5.23
CA THR A 75 -1.32 -10.28 -4.77
C THR A 75 -1.01 -10.76 -3.35
N ALA A 76 -1.95 -10.61 -2.41
CA ALA A 76 -1.80 -11.06 -1.03
C ALA A 76 -1.50 -12.56 -0.96
N GLY A 77 -2.29 -13.38 -1.65
CA GLY A 77 -2.12 -14.83 -1.67
C GLY A 77 -0.79 -15.27 -2.28
N TRP A 78 -0.43 -14.72 -3.44
CA TRP A 78 0.83 -15.04 -4.12
C TRP A 78 2.03 -14.70 -3.24
N PHE A 79 2.08 -13.49 -2.68
CA PHE A 79 3.19 -13.05 -1.84
C PHE A 79 3.22 -13.74 -0.48
N ALA A 80 2.06 -14.13 0.07
CA ALA A 80 1.99 -14.93 1.29
C ALA A 80 2.54 -16.34 1.05
N VAL A 81 2.18 -16.98 -0.07
CA VAL A 81 2.69 -18.31 -0.44
C VAL A 81 4.19 -18.25 -0.76
N SER A 82 4.65 -17.23 -1.49
CA SER A 82 6.07 -17.07 -1.80
C SER A 82 6.89 -16.79 -0.55
N TRP A 83 6.38 -15.98 0.39
CA TRP A 83 6.99 -15.78 1.69
C TRP A 83 7.03 -17.08 2.49
N TRP A 84 5.92 -17.83 2.57
CA TRP A 84 5.86 -19.10 3.28
C TRP A 84 6.90 -20.10 2.75
N LYS A 85 7.00 -20.24 1.42
CA LYS A 85 8.00 -21.10 0.77
C LYS A 85 9.42 -20.58 1.00
N GLY A 86 9.63 -19.27 0.92
CA GLY A 86 10.93 -18.61 1.09
C GLY A 86 11.44 -18.55 2.53
N ARG A 87 10.59 -18.73 3.55
CA ARG A 87 11.00 -18.81 4.95
C ARG A 87 11.93 -19.99 5.24
N ARG A 88 11.85 -21.07 4.46
CA ARG A 88 12.76 -22.22 4.57
C ARG A 88 14.16 -21.96 3.98
N SER A 89 14.31 -20.92 3.16
CA SER A 89 15.55 -20.56 2.45
C SER A 89 16.07 -19.15 2.77
N GLY A 90 15.48 -18.46 3.75
CA GLY A 90 15.93 -17.14 4.23
C GLY A 90 15.51 -15.93 3.38
N HIS A 91 14.64 -16.08 2.37
CA HIS A 91 14.19 -14.97 1.51
C HIS A 91 12.90 -14.31 2.05
N ALA A 92 13.05 -13.38 3.00
CA ALA A 92 11.95 -12.74 3.74
C ALA A 92 11.27 -11.55 3.05
N SER A 93 11.76 -11.09 1.88
CA SER A 93 11.34 -9.81 1.27
C SER A 93 9.88 -9.79 0.77
N CYS A 94 9.27 -10.95 0.53
CA CYS A 94 7.88 -11.05 0.02
C CYS A 94 6.80 -10.74 1.07
N GLY A 95 7.11 -10.85 2.36
CA GLY A 95 6.11 -10.70 3.43
C GLY A 95 5.48 -9.31 3.50
N HIS A 96 6.27 -8.26 3.21
CA HIS A 96 5.79 -6.87 3.26
C HIS A 96 4.70 -6.59 2.20
N HIS A 97 4.88 -7.09 0.97
CA HIS A 97 3.88 -6.93 -0.09
C HIS A 97 2.60 -7.72 0.23
N ALA A 98 2.72 -8.89 0.85
CA ALA A 98 1.57 -9.66 1.30
C ALA A 98 0.76 -8.90 2.37
N VAL A 99 1.44 -8.37 3.39
CA VAL A 99 0.80 -7.56 4.44
C VAL A 99 0.14 -6.31 3.85
N SER A 100 0.82 -5.60 2.95
CA SER A 100 0.30 -4.41 2.27
C SER A 100 -0.94 -4.71 1.43
N ALA A 101 -0.88 -5.75 0.59
CA ALA A 101 -2.02 -6.16 -0.20
C ALA A 101 -3.22 -6.59 0.66
N THR A 102 -2.95 -7.28 1.78
CA THR A 102 -3.99 -7.70 2.72
C THR A 102 -4.63 -6.51 3.42
N ALA A 103 -3.84 -5.55 3.88
CA ALA A 103 -4.34 -4.33 4.51
C ALA A 103 -5.23 -3.52 3.55
N MET A 104 -4.78 -3.36 2.30
CA MET A 104 -5.55 -2.69 1.25
C MET A 104 -6.81 -3.46 0.88
N LEU A 105 -6.75 -4.79 0.78
CA LEU A 105 -7.93 -5.64 0.54
C LEU A 105 -8.95 -5.47 1.65
N PHE A 106 -8.49 -5.44 2.90
CA PHE A 106 -9.34 -5.27 4.07
C PHE A 106 -10.04 -3.92 4.05
N MET A 107 -9.32 -2.83 3.76
CA MET A 107 -9.93 -1.51 3.58
C MET A 107 -11.02 -1.50 2.51
N VAL A 108 -10.74 -2.02 1.31
CA VAL A 108 -11.72 -2.04 0.21
C VAL A 108 -12.97 -2.85 0.55
N THR A 109 -12.80 -3.92 1.32
CA THR A 109 -13.89 -4.88 1.58
C THR A 109 -14.77 -4.45 2.74
N PHE A 110 -14.18 -3.89 3.80
CA PHE A 110 -14.89 -3.68 5.07
C PHE A 110 -15.17 -2.21 5.38
N MET A 111 -14.60 -1.26 4.64
CA MET A 111 -14.81 0.15 4.92
C MET A 111 -16.12 0.65 4.28
N PRO A 112 -17.07 1.20 5.07
CA PRO A 112 -18.36 1.67 4.56
C PRO A 112 -18.18 2.76 3.50
N HIS A 113 -18.80 2.55 2.34
CA HIS A 113 -18.92 3.58 1.31
C HIS A 113 -20.27 4.27 1.52
N SER A 114 -20.32 5.41 2.23
CA SER A 114 -21.57 6.15 2.37
C SER A 114 -22.06 6.64 1.01
N GLU A 115 -23.35 6.50 0.73
CA GLU A 115 -24.01 6.92 -0.51
C GLU A 115 -24.07 8.46 -0.66
N VAL A 116 -22.94 9.15 -0.85
CA VAL A 116 -22.92 10.54 -1.32
C VAL A 116 -21.69 10.81 -2.20
N SER A 117 -21.95 11.01 -3.49
CA SER A 117 -21.24 11.83 -4.48
C SER A 117 -19.75 12.15 -4.21
N HIS A 118 -18.86 11.39 -4.85
CA HIS A 118 -17.55 11.81 -5.36
C HIS A 118 -16.71 12.73 -4.45
N GLY A 119 -16.60 12.37 -3.16
CA GLY A 119 -15.76 13.03 -2.17
C GLY A 119 -14.66 12.11 -1.65
N PRO A 120 -13.57 12.66 -1.09
CA PRO A 120 -12.26 12.02 -1.02
C PRO A 120 -12.04 11.09 0.17
N TRP A 121 -13.11 10.69 0.85
CA TRP A 121 -13.00 9.81 1.99
C TRP A 121 -14.24 8.93 2.09
N LEU A 122 -13.98 7.68 2.47
CA LEU A 122 -14.95 6.73 2.99
C LEU A 122 -15.47 7.28 4.33
N VAL A 123 -16.45 8.19 4.29
CA VAL A 123 -17.04 8.75 5.50
C VAL A 123 -17.71 7.61 6.26
N MET A 124 -17.03 7.11 7.31
CA MET A 124 -17.67 6.29 8.32
C MET A 124 -18.67 7.18 9.04
N SER A 125 -19.95 6.99 8.74
CA SER A 125 -20.99 7.26 9.73
C SER A 125 -20.74 6.26 10.85
N GLY A 126 -20.38 6.73 12.05
CA GLY A 126 -20.32 5.84 13.22
C GLY A 126 -21.73 5.34 13.55
N PRO A 127 -21.90 4.04 13.82
CA PRO A 127 -22.74 3.68 14.96
C PRO A 127 -22.24 2.45 15.75
N GLY A 128 -22.09 2.65 17.07
CA GLY A 128 -22.45 1.73 18.16
C GLY A 128 -21.96 0.27 18.17
N GLY A 129 -21.03 -0.02 19.08
CA GLY A 129 -20.98 -1.31 19.79
C GLY A 129 -19.96 -2.33 19.29
N THR A 130 -18.89 -2.53 20.08
CA THR A 130 -17.88 -3.63 20.11
C THR A 130 -17.14 -4.00 18.82
N SER A 131 -17.80 -4.11 17.68
CA SER A 131 -17.21 -4.33 16.35
C SER A 131 -16.23 -3.21 15.94
N ALA A 132 -16.54 -1.96 16.31
CA ALA A 132 -15.71 -0.79 16.03
C ALA A 132 -14.35 -0.84 16.75
N LEU A 133 -14.31 -1.27 18.03
CA LEU A 133 -13.06 -1.27 18.81
C LEU A 133 -12.03 -2.28 18.29
N TRP A 134 -12.49 -3.48 17.94
CA TRP A 134 -11.59 -4.50 17.38
C TRP A 134 -11.02 -4.08 16.01
N LEU A 135 -11.85 -3.46 15.15
CA LEU A 135 -11.40 -2.91 13.88
C LEU A 135 -10.38 -1.78 14.07
N SER A 136 -10.65 -0.84 14.98
CA SER A 136 -9.71 0.24 15.34
C SER A 136 -8.37 -0.30 15.86
N LEU A 137 -8.38 -1.35 16.67
CA LEU A 137 -7.17 -2.00 17.16
C LEU A 137 -6.37 -2.66 16.03
N ILE A 138 -7.04 -3.38 15.12
CA ILE A 138 -6.38 -3.97 13.95
C ILE A 138 -5.76 -2.87 13.10
N PHE A 139 -6.54 -1.84 12.73
CA PHE A 139 -6.06 -0.75 11.89
C PHE A 139 -4.90 0.00 12.56
N GLY A 140 -4.98 0.29 13.86
CA GLY A 140 -3.90 0.89 14.63
C GLY A 140 -2.64 0.02 14.68
N ALA A 141 -2.78 -1.29 14.89
CA ALA A 141 -1.65 -2.21 14.90
C ALA A 141 -0.97 -2.31 13.52
N VAL A 142 -1.74 -2.39 12.45
CA VAL A 142 -1.22 -2.41 11.08
C VAL A 142 -0.58 -1.06 10.72
N ALA A 143 -1.15 0.06 11.16
CA ALA A 143 -0.57 1.38 10.97
C ALA A 143 0.79 1.50 11.67
N ALA A 144 0.89 1.01 12.92
CA ALA A 144 2.14 0.97 13.66
C ALA A 144 3.20 0.11 12.94
N TYR A 145 2.80 -1.04 12.37
CA TYR A 145 3.68 -1.86 11.54
C TYR A 145 4.25 -1.06 10.36
N PHE A 146 3.40 -0.34 9.61
CA PHE A 146 3.85 0.47 8.46
C PHE A 146 4.71 1.66 8.87
N ALA A 147 4.43 2.30 10.01
CA ALA A 147 5.26 3.38 10.55
C ALA A 147 6.66 2.87 10.90
N VAL A 148 6.76 1.74 11.60
CA VAL A 148 8.04 1.11 11.94
C VAL A 148 8.79 0.68 10.68
N ASP A 149 8.10 0.10 9.70
CA ASP A 149 8.71 -0.30 8.43
C ASP A 149 9.24 0.89 7.63
N ALA A 150 8.48 1.99 7.57
CA ALA A 150 8.89 3.23 6.92
C ALA A 150 10.13 3.83 7.60
N VAL A 151 10.16 3.89 8.94
CA VAL A 151 11.34 4.38 9.68
C VAL A 151 12.56 3.51 9.40
N ARG A 152 12.42 2.18 9.44
CA ARG A 152 13.51 1.25 9.13
C ARG A 152 14.01 1.42 7.69
N ALA A 153 13.10 1.52 6.72
CA ALA A 153 13.43 1.74 5.32
C ALA A 153 14.15 3.08 5.10
N GLY A 154 13.72 4.14 5.80
CA GLY A 154 14.34 5.47 5.76
C GLY A 154 15.74 5.49 6.35
N VAL A 155 15.94 4.86 7.52
CA VAL A 155 17.27 4.70 8.13
C VAL A 155 18.20 3.92 7.19
N LEU A 156 17.72 2.84 6.58
CA LEU A 156 18.51 2.09 5.60
C LEU A 156 18.79 2.92 4.34
N ALA A 157 17.86 3.75 3.87
CA ALA A 157 18.10 4.64 2.73
C ALA A 157 19.20 5.67 3.04
N ALA A 158 19.19 6.24 4.25
CA ALA A 158 20.15 7.24 4.70
C ALA A 158 21.57 6.67 4.89
N ARG A 159 21.70 5.41 5.34
CA ARG A 159 22.99 4.73 5.56
C ARG A 159 23.65 4.20 4.27
N GLY A 160 23.32 4.77 3.12
CA GLY A 160 23.48 4.16 1.80
C GLY A 160 24.85 3.51 1.48
N ALA A 161 24.78 2.26 1.03
CA ALA A 161 25.60 1.67 -0.03
C ALA A 161 24.70 0.59 -0.68
N GLY A 162 24.20 0.81 -1.89
CA GLY A 162 23.21 -0.08 -2.48
C GLY A 162 23.24 -0.06 -4.00
N ASP A 163 23.10 -1.25 -4.59
CA ASP A 163 23.04 -1.48 -6.03
C ASP A 163 21.95 -0.65 -6.74
N SER A 164 22.01 -0.67 -8.08
CA SER A 164 21.04 -0.03 -8.97
C SER A 164 19.59 -0.26 -8.51
N GLY A 165 18.89 0.83 -8.15
CA GLY A 165 17.46 0.80 -7.82
C GLY A 165 17.10 0.60 -6.34
N GLN A 166 18.04 0.25 -5.46
CA GLN A 166 17.76 0.03 -4.02
C GLN A 166 17.29 1.30 -3.30
N THR A 167 17.94 2.43 -3.56
CA THR A 167 17.53 3.73 -2.98
C THR A 167 16.12 4.11 -3.41
N SER A 168 15.79 3.93 -4.70
CA SER A 168 14.45 4.19 -5.23
C SER A 168 13.39 3.33 -4.52
N ARG A 169 13.63 2.02 -4.38
CA ARG A 169 12.73 1.11 -3.64
C ARG A 169 12.55 1.54 -2.19
N ARG A 170 13.63 1.92 -1.49
CA ARG A 170 13.55 2.35 -0.09
C ARG A 170 12.74 3.64 0.05
N VAL A 171 12.95 4.62 -0.84
CA VAL A 171 12.18 5.88 -0.84
C VAL A 171 10.71 5.61 -1.13
N CYS A 172 10.40 4.84 -2.17
CA CYS A 172 9.01 4.48 -2.49
C CYS A 172 8.36 3.72 -1.32
N ARG A 173 9.08 2.76 -0.71
CA ARG A 173 8.61 2.02 0.48
C ARG A 173 8.33 2.92 1.68
N VAL A 174 9.17 3.94 1.94
CA VAL A 174 8.92 4.92 3.00
C VAL A 174 7.62 5.68 2.72
N ILE A 175 7.47 6.23 1.52
CA ILE A 175 6.32 7.06 1.16
C ILE A 175 5.03 6.23 1.16
N MET A 176 5.07 5.01 0.60
CA MET A 176 3.94 4.07 0.63
C MET A 176 3.59 3.66 2.07
N GLY A 177 4.58 3.33 2.90
CA GLY A 177 4.35 2.96 4.29
C GLY A 177 3.70 4.08 5.10
N LEU A 178 4.20 5.31 4.96
CA LEU A 178 3.58 6.49 5.59
C LEU A 178 2.15 6.72 5.08
N GLY A 179 1.94 6.59 3.77
CA GLY A 179 0.64 6.68 3.14
C GLY A 179 -0.36 5.67 3.68
N MET A 180 0.02 4.39 3.70
CA MET A 180 -0.77 3.31 4.25
C MET A 180 -1.06 3.52 5.74
N GLY A 181 -0.05 3.93 6.52
CA GLY A 181 -0.24 4.26 7.94
C GLY A 181 -1.25 5.39 8.15
N TYR A 182 -1.18 6.46 7.35
CA TYR A 182 -2.13 7.57 7.39
C TYR A 182 -3.56 7.11 7.08
N MET A 183 -3.75 6.32 6.01
CA MET A 183 -5.06 5.76 5.65
C MET A 183 -5.63 4.87 6.76
N LEU A 184 -4.80 3.99 7.33
CA LEU A 184 -5.21 3.07 8.40
C LEU A 184 -5.56 3.82 9.69
N LEU A 185 -4.77 4.85 10.05
CA LEU A 185 -5.07 5.68 11.22
C LEU A 185 -6.39 6.42 11.04
N GLY A 186 -6.62 7.03 9.87
CA GLY A 186 -7.89 7.66 9.59
C GLY A 186 -9.07 6.68 9.44
N ALA A 187 -8.83 5.38 9.33
CA ALA A 187 -9.84 4.33 9.44
C ALA A 187 -10.01 3.79 10.88
N ALA A 188 -9.11 4.12 11.80
CA ALA A 188 -9.11 3.63 13.18
C ALA A 188 -9.83 4.57 14.17
N VAL A 189 -10.05 5.84 13.80
CA VAL A 189 -10.76 6.87 14.58
C VAL A 189 -12.09 7.23 13.94
#